data_AF-A0A356NDM1-F1
#
_entry.id   AF-A0A356NDM1-F1
#
_cell.length_a   1.000
_cell.length_b   1.000
_cell.length_c   1.000
_cell.angle_alpha   90.00
_cell.angle_beta   90.00
_cell.angle_gamma   90.00
#
_symmetry.space_group_name_H-M   'P 1'
#
loop_
_entity.id
_entity.type
_entity.pdbx_description
1 polymer ?
#
loop_
_entity_poly.entity_id
_entity_poly.type
_entity_poly.pdbx_seq_one_letter_code
_entity_poly.pdbx_strand_id
1 'polypeptide(L)'
;SCALLDGVEHLNEAAANALLKTLEEPGGGLLVLLAPSRNHVLSTIRSRCQAVNFRALSPAALQQVLLGLGHTGEEDSPELLALAAGSPGELLRHRQQLQALNPGPQTLLEQPLQTPRQALTLARDIAERLDIEQQLWLIGWWQQHLWRQGCGQPSLTRGRVWALERLHRQLRGHVQPRLAWEVTLLEPLAKR
;
A
#
# COMPACT_ATOMS: atom_id res chain seq x y z
N SER A 1 9.47 -33.60 -7.52
CA SER A 1 8.43 -32.92 -6.70
C SER A 1 8.80 -31.45 -6.56
N CYS A 2 7.83 -30.55 -6.41
CA CYS A 2 8.07 -29.11 -6.18
C CYS A 2 7.34 -28.67 -4.91
N ALA A 3 7.99 -27.89 -4.06
CA ALA A 3 7.41 -27.34 -2.84
C ALA A 3 7.67 -25.82 -2.76
N LEU A 4 6.63 -25.07 -2.42
CA LEU A 4 6.68 -23.62 -2.20
C LEU A 4 6.54 -23.34 -0.71
N LEU A 5 7.49 -22.63 -0.13
CA LEU A 5 7.43 -22.14 1.24
C LEU A 5 7.35 -20.61 1.20
N ASP A 6 6.24 -20.07 1.68
CA ASP A 6 6.03 -18.63 1.80
C ASP A 6 6.34 -18.14 3.21
N GLY A 7 6.96 -16.97 3.34
CA GLY A 7 7.33 -16.36 4.62
C GLY A 7 8.48 -17.06 5.34
N VAL A 8 9.56 -17.43 4.63
CA VAL A 8 10.71 -18.14 5.23
C VAL A 8 11.40 -17.38 6.38
N GLU A 9 11.23 -16.05 6.43
CA GLU A 9 11.71 -15.19 7.52
C GLU A 9 10.99 -15.41 8.85
N HIS A 10 9.82 -16.05 8.85
CA HIS A 10 9.06 -16.36 10.05
C HIS A 10 9.42 -17.72 10.66
N LEU A 11 10.33 -18.47 10.05
CA LEU A 11 10.78 -19.73 10.60
C LEU A 11 11.47 -19.52 11.95
N ASN A 12 11.03 -20.27 12.96
CA ASN A 12 11.78 -20.40 14.19
C ASN A 12 13.09 -21.19 13.95
N GLU A 13 13.97 -21.19 14.94
CA GLU A 13 15.29 -21.82 14.83
C GLU A 13 15.21 -23.32 14.49
N ALA A 14 14.28 -24.05 15.12
CA ALA A 14 14.10 -25.48 14.88
C ALA A 14 13.66 -25.77 13.43
N ALA A 15 12.70 -25.01 12.91
CA ALA A 15 12.21 -25.15 11.54
C ALA A 15 13.27 -24.74 10.50
N ALA A 16 14.03 -23.68 10.78
CA ALA A 16 15.15 -23.27 9.94
C ALA A 16 16.24 -24.35 9.85
N ASN A 17 16.60 -24.96 10.99
CA ASN A 17 17.58 -26.05 11.04
C ASN A 17 17.08 -27.31 10.31
N ALA A 18 15.79 -27.63 10.40
CA ALA A 18 15.20 -28.72 9.63
C ALA A 18 15.27 -28.45 8.12
N LEU A 19 14.93 -27.23 7.70
CA LEU A 19 15.02 -26.81 6.30
C LEU A 19 16.47 -26.86 5.78
N LEU A 20 17.46 -26.46 6.59
CA LEU A 20 18.87 -26.52 6.22
C LEU A 20 19.31 -27.95 5.85
N LYS A 21 18.88 -28.95 6.62
CA LYS A 21 19.16 -30.36 6.32
C LYS A 21 18.60 -30.77 4.96
N THR A 22 17.37 -30.34 4.64
CA THR A 22 16.75 -30.60 3.34
C THR A 22 17.44 -29.87 2.18
N LEU A 23 17.98 -28.66 2.42
CA LEU A 23 18.70 -27.90 1.41
C LEU A 23 20.11 -28.46 1.13
N GLU A 24 20.74 -29.12 2.10
CA GLU A 24 22.06 -29.75 1.95
C GLU A 24 21.98 -31.05 1.14
N GLU A 25 20.92 -31.83 1.33
CA GLU A 25 20.67 -33.07 0.58
C GLU A 25 19.30 -33.00 -0.11
N PRO A 26 19.18 -32.21 -1.19
CA PRO A 26 17.91 -32.09 -1.91
C PRO A 26 17.60 -33.43 -2.59
N GLY A 27 16.52 -34.08 -2.16
CA GLY A 27 16.04 -35.38 -2.68
C GLY A 27 15.46 -35.32 -4.10
N GLY A 28 16.09 -34.58 -5.02
CA GLY A 28 15.65 -34.40 -6.41
C GLY A 28 14.41 -33.52 -6.59
N GLY A 29 13.98 -32.83 -5.54
CA GLY A 29 12.85 -31.87 -5.58
C GLY A 29 13.30 -30.42 -5.76
N LEU A 30 12.43 -29.58 -6.31
CA LEU A 30 12.61 -28.13 -6.35
C LEU A 30 11.94 -27.51 -5.12
N LEU A 31 12.71 -26.71 -4.37
CA LEU A 31 12.21 -25.89 -3.26
C LEU A 31 12.24 -24.44 -3.70
N VAL A 32 11.09 -23.78 -3.65
CA VAL A 32 10.96 -22.34 -3.88
C VAL A 32 10.65 -21.69 -2.55
N LEU A 33 11.53 -20.79 -2.10
CA LEU A 33 11.38 -20.06 -0.85
C LEU A 33 11.04 -18.60 -1.16
N LEU A 34 9.91 -18.12 -0.66
CA LEU A 34 9.51 -16.72 -0.78
C LEU A 34 9.82 -15.95 0.51
N ALA A 35 10.30 -14.73 0.32
CA ALA A 35 10.60 -13.79 1.38
C ALA A 35 10.40 -12.36 0.84
N PRO A 36 9.98 -11.40 1.68
CA PRO A 36 9.83 -10.00 1.29
C PRO A 36 11.18 -9.33 1.02
N SER A 37 12.26 -9.83 1.61
CA SER A 37 13.62 -9.37 1.36
C SER A 37 14.63 -10.47 1.67
N ARG A 38 15.69 -10.54 0.86
CA ARG A 38 16.83 -11.43 1.10
C ARG A 38 17.48 -11.17 2.46
N ASN A 39 17.40 -9.96 3.00
CA ASN A 39 18.01 -9.62 4.29
C ASN A 39 17.29 -10.22 5.49
N HIS A 40 16.02 -10.62 5.34
CA HIS A 40 15.25 -11.27 6.40
C HIS A 40 15.46 -12.79 6.45
N VAL A 41 16.20 -13.34 5.48
CA VAL A 41 16.53 -14.77 5.43
C VAL A 41 17.90 -15.01 6.06
N LEU A 42 17.99 -16.05 6.89
CA LEU A 42 19.24 -16.46 7.54
C LEU A 42 20.36 -16.66 6.49
N SER A 43 21.57 -16.20 6.83
CA SER A 43 22.75 -16.30 5.94
C SER A 43 23.04 -17.74 5.51
N THR A 44 22.80 -18.70 6.39
CA THR A 44 22.98 -20.15 6.16
C THR A 44 22.02 -20.73 5.13
N ILE A 45 20.77 -20.26 5.09
CA ILE A 45 19.78 -20.63 4.06
C ILE A 45 20.14 -19.95 2.74
N ARG A 46 20.49 -18.65 2.80
CA ARG A 46 20.86 -17.86 1.62
C ARG A 46 22.07 -18.40 0.86
N SER A 47 23.02 -19.01 1.56
CA SER A 47 24.22 -19.57 0.92
C SER A 47 23.94 -20.86 0.16
N ARG A 48 22.79 -21.50 0.41
CA ARG A 48 22.38 -22.79 -0.19
C ARG A 48 21.25 -22.62 -1.23
N CYS A 49 20.78 -21.40 -1.46
CA CYS A 49 19.70 -21.10 -2.40
C CYS A 49 20.14 -20.16 -3.52
N GLN A 50 19.60 -20.35 -4.72
CA GLN A 50 19.73 -19.37 -5.80
C GLN A 50 18.77 -18.20 -5.55
N ALA A 51 19.30 -16.98 -5.49
CA ALA A 51 18.49 -15.78 -5.29
C ALA A 51 17.87 -15.32 -6.63
N VAL A 52 16.54 -15.24 -6.67
CA VAL A 52 15.78 -14.61 -7.75
C VAL A 52 15.15 -13.34 -7.19
N ASN A 53 15.58 -12.18 -7.69
CA ASN A 53 15.09 -10.90 -7.20
C ASN A 53 13.98 -10.38 -8.12
N PHE A 54 12.78 -10.20 -7.56
CA PHE A 54 11.70 -9.47 -8.22
C PHE A 54 11.93 -7.98 -8.04
N ARG A 55 12.02 -7.24 -9.15
CA ARG A 55 12.17 -5.78 -9.15
C ARG A 55 10.86 -5.15 -9.59
N ALA A 56 10.56 -3.97 -9.04
CA ALA A 56 9.47 -3.13 -9.53
C ALA A 56 9.62 -2.91 -11.05
N LEU A 57 8.52 -3.08 -11.77
CA LEU A 57 8.51 -2.85 -13.21
C LEU A 57 8.62 -1.35 -13.50
N SER A 58 9.31 -1.01 -14.59
CA SER A 58 9.20 0.33 -15.16
C SER A 58 7.76 0.57 -15.65
N PRO A 59 7.30 1.83 -15.75
CA PRO A 59 5.96 2.13 -16.26
C PRO A 59 5.67 1.48 -17.63
N ALA A 60 6.66 1.46 -18.53
CA ALA A 60 6.53 0.82 -19.83
C ALA A 60 6.39 -0.71 -19.73
N ALA A 61 7.21 -1.37 -18.90
CA ALA A 61 7.13 -2.82 -18.71
C ALA A 61 5.82 -3.23 -18.00
N LEU A 62 5.37 -2.44 -17.03
CA LEU A 62 4.09 -2.61 -16.37
C LEU A 62 2.93 -2.58 -17.37
N GLN A 63 2.92 -1.59 -18.27
CA GLN A 63 1.92 -1.48 -19.33
C GLN A 63 1.94 -2.70 -20.26
N GLN A 64 3.13 -3.18 -20.67
CA GLN A 64 3.23 -4.38 -21.51
C GLN A 64 2.67 -5.63 -20.82
N VAL A 65 2.93 -5.80 -19.52
CA VAL A 65 2.37 -6.92 -18.75
C VAL A 65 0.85 -6.82 -18.67
N LEU A 66 0.31 -5.64 -18.40
CA LEU A 66 -1.14 -5.42 -18.34
C LEU A 66 -1.82 -5.69 -19.68
N LEU A 67 -1.22 -5.26 -20.79
CA LEU A 67 -1.67 -5.58 -22.14
C LEU A 67 -1.71 -7.10 -22.37
N GLY A 68 -0.65 -7.81 -21.98
CA GLY A 68 -0.59 -9.27 -22.09
C GLY A 68 -1.61 -10.01 -21.22
N LEU A 69 -2.04 -9.41 -20.12
CA LEU A 69 -3.10 -9.92 -19.24
C LEU A 69 -4.53 -9.54 -19.71
N GLY A 70 -4.67 -8.81 -20.83
CA GLY A 70 -5.96 -8.39 -21.36
C GLY A 70 -6.53 -7.12 -20.72
N HIS A 71 -5.75 -6.39 -19.93
CA HIS A 71 -6.14 -5.12 -19.32
C HIS A 71 -5.75 -3.94 -20.23
N THR A 72 -6.53 -3.74 -21.30
CA THR A 72 -6.30 -2.70 -22.31
C THR A 72 -7.23 -1.49 -22.12
N GLY A 73 -6.72 -0.28 -22.32
CA GLY A 73 -7.55 0.94 -22.46
C GLY A 73 -7.94 1.67 -21.17
N GLU A 74 -7.43 1.23 -20.02
CA GLU A 74 -7.62 1.93 -18.74
C GLU A 74 -6.46 2.90 -18.51
N GLU A 75 -6.74 4.21 -18.51
CA GLU A 75 -5.77 5.23 -18.08
C GLU A 75 -5.72 5.28 -16.55
N ASP A 76 -4.65 4.77 -15.97
CA ASP A 76 -4.45 4.84 -14.53
C ASP A 76 -4.07 6.23 -14.08
N SER A 77 -4.74 6.69 -13.02
CA SER A 77 -4.31 7.89 -12.33
C SER A 77 -2.88 7.70 -11.82
N PRO A 78 -2.09 8.77 -11.81
CA PRO A 78 -0.68 8.61 -11.51
C PRO A 78 -0.44 8.47 -9.98
N GLU A 79 -1.46 8.66 -9.14
CA GLU A 79 -1.54 8.19 -7.75
C GLU A 79 -1.69 6.66 -7.68
N LEU A 80 -2.53 6.04 -8.51
CA LEU A 80 -2.66 4.57 -8.55
C LEU A 80 -1.34 3.91 -8.95
N LEU A 81 -0.68 4.45 -9.97
CA LEU A 81 0.64 3.96 -10.40
C LEU A 81 1.68 4.06 -9.28
N ALA A 82 1.64 5.14 -8.50
CA ALA A 82 2.53 5.33 -7.35
C ALA A 82 2.21 4.34 -6.21
N LEU A 83 0.93 4.12 -5.90
CA LEU A 83 0.50 3.13 -4.90
C LEU A 83 0.93 1.71 -5.29
N ALA A 84 0.78 1.36 -6.56
CA ALA A 84 1.12 0.03 -7.08
C ALA A 84 2.63 -0.26 -7.06
N ALA A 85 3.47 0.78 -6.99
CA ALA A 85 4.93 0.67 -6.91
C ALA A 85 5.56 -0.27 -7.96
N GLY A 86 5.00 -0.30 -9.18
CA GLY A 86 5.47 -1.15 -10.28
C GLY A 86 5.02 -2.61 -10.22
N SER A 87 4.07 -2.96 -9.34
CA SER A 87 3.43 -4.28 -9.29
C SER A 87 2.12 -4.28 -10.10
N PRO A 88 1.98 -5.15 -11.13
CA PRO A 88 0.72 -5.27 -11.89
C PRO A 88 -0.46 -5.71 -11.02
N GLY A 89 -0.23 -6.67 -10.12
CA GLY A 89 -1.28 -7.18 -9.24
C GLY A 89 -1.80 -6.13 -8.27
N GLU A 90 -0.89 -5.33 -7.68
CA GLU A 90 -1.30 -4.24 -6.79
C GLU A 90 -2.03 -3.13 -7.55
N LEU A 91 -1.62 -2.84 -8.79
CA LEU A 91 -2.35 -1.88 -9.62
C LEU A 91 -3.78 -2.31 -9.87
N LEU A 92 -4.00 -3.56 -10.27
CA LEU A 92 -5.34 -4.11 -10.49
C LEU A 92 -6.17 -4.10 -9.20
N ARG A 93 -5.57 -4.41 -8.05
CA ARG A 93 -6.22 -4.31 -6.74
C ARG A 93 -6.63 -2.87 -6.43
N HIS A 94 -5.76 -1.90 -6.67
CA HIS A 94 -6.08 -0.49 -6.46
C HIS A 94 -7.13 0.04 -7.45
N ARG A 95 -7.18 -0.46 -8.69
CA ARG A 95 -8.28 -0.16 -9.62
C ARG A 95 -9.62 -0.63 -9.06
N GLN A 96 -9.69 -1.85 -8.54
CA GLN A 96 -10.90 -2.36 -7.90
C GLN A 96 -11.32 -1.52 -6.69
N GLN A 97 -10.36 -1.14 -5.84
CA GLN A 97 -10.60 -0.28 -4.68
C GLN A 97 -11.10 1.11 -5.11
N LEU A 98 -10.52 1.69 -6.17
CA LEU A 98 -10.98 2.97 -6.74
C LEU A 98 -12.41 2.86 -7.29
N GLN A 99 -12.73 1.79 -8.03
CA GLN A 99 -14.07 1.55 -8.59
C GLN A 99 -15.11 1.31 -7.50
N ALA A 100 -14.73 0.67 -6.39
CA ALA A 100 -15.60 0.45 -5.24
C ALA A 100 -15.90 1.75 -4.46
N LEU A 101 -15.07 2.79 -4.61
CA LEU A 101 -15.28 4.08 -3.97
C LEU A 101 -16.27 4.94 -4.75
N ASN A 102 -17.47 5.11 -4.18
CA ASN A 102 -18.50 5.98 -4.73
C ASN A 102 -19.02 6.97 -3.67
N PRO A 103 -18.74 8.29 -3.80
CA PRO A 103 -18.00 8.93 -4.89
C PRO A 103 -16.48 8.69 -4.81
N GLY A 104 -15.80 8.82 -5.94
CA GLY A 104 -14.35 8.62 -6.03
C GLY A 104 -13.55 9.64 -5.20
N PRO A 105 -12.25 9.37 -4.94
CA PRO A 105 -11.41 10.19 -4.08
C PRO A 105 -11.28 11.64 -4.57
N GLN A 106 -11.24 11.85 -5.88
CA GLN A 106 -11.21 13.17 -6.50
C GLN A 106 -12.41 14.01 -6.06
N THR A 107 -13.63 13.50 -6.25
CA THR A 107 -14.86 14.21 -5.86
C THR A 107 -14.95 14.47 -4.34
N LEU A 108 -14.48 13.53 -3.52
CA LEU A 108 -14.47 13.69 -2.05
C LEU A 108 -13.49 14.79 -1.59
N LEU A 109 -12.35 14.92 -2.26
CA LEU A 109 -11.21 15.69 -1.77
C LEU A 109 -10.93 16.98 -2.54
N GLU A 110 -11.57 17.19 -3.70
CA GLU A 110 -11.48 18.41 -4.51
C GLU A 110 -12.15 19.62 -3.86
N GLN A 111 -13.06 19.39 -2.90
CA GLN A 111 -13.75 20.49 -2.22
C GLN A 111 -12.79 21.18 -1.23
N PRO A 112 -12.49 22.48 -1.40
CA PRO A 112 -11.60 23.17 -0.48
C PRO A 112 -12.25 23.26 0.90
N LEU A 113 -11.62 22.64 1.89
CA LEU A 113 -12.02 22.73 3.29
C LEU A 113 -11.62 24.11 3.82
N GLN A 114 -12.59 25.03 3.88
CA GLN A 114 -12.37 26.40 4.35
C GLN A 114 -12.99 26.65 5.72
N THR A 115 -14.01 25.87 6.09
CA THR A 115 -14.75 26.04 7.34
C THR A 115 -14.79 24.76 8.17
N PRO A 116 -14.85 24.85 9.52
CA PRO A 116 -14.99 23.68 10.38
C PRO A 116 -16.21 22.82 10.03
N ARG A 117 -17.33 23.46 9.64
CA ARG A 117 -18.55 22.76 9.23
C ARG A 117 -18.32 21.84 8.01
N GLN A 118 -17.57 22.30 7.01
CA GLN A 118 -17.24 21.48 5.84
C GLN A 118 -16.36 20.28 6.24
N ALA A 119 -15.36 20.49 7.09
CA ALA A 119 -14.48 19.43 7.59
C ALA A 119 -15.27 18.36 8.36
N LEU A 120 -16.16 18.77 9.28
CA LEU A 120 -17.01 17.86 10.03
C LEU A 120 -17.99 17.09 9.14
N THR A 121 -18.55 17.76 8.12
CA THR A 121 -19.45 17.13 7.15
C THR A 121 -18.73 16.05 6.35
N LEU A 122 -17.54 16.36 5.80
CA LEU A 122 -16.73 15.40 5.06
C LEU A 122 -16.30 14.22 5.94
N ALA A 123 -15.86 14.49 7.19
CA ALA A 123 -15.47 13.44 8.12
C ALA A 123 -16.62 12.47 8.42
N ARG A 124 -17.82 13.00 8.65
CA ARG A 124 -19.03 12.18 8.83
C ARG A 124 -19.33 11.37 7.58
N ASP A 125 -19.36 12.02 6.41
CA ASP A 125 -19.74 11.36 5.16
C ASP A 125 -18.74 10.25 4.80
N ILE A 126 -17.44 10.43 5.06
CA ILE A 126 -16.43 9.37 4.90
C ILE A 126 -16.70 8.22 5.89
N ALA A 127 -16.88 8.53 7.17
CA ALA A 127 -17.02 7.51 8.21
C ALA A 127 -18.32 6.70 8.12
N GLU A 128 -19.39 7.28 7.55
CA GLU A 128 -20.68 6.62 7.38
C GLU A 128 -20.79 5.84 6.06
N ARG A 129 -20.09 6.27 5.01
CA ARG A 129 -20.23 5.69 3.66
C ARG A 129 -19.14 4.69 3.31
N LEU A 130 -17.96 4.80 3.94
CA LEU A 130 -16.80 3.97 3.63
C LEU A 130 -16.48 3.06 4.80
N ASP A 131 -16.17 1.79 4.51
CA ASP A 131 -15.61 0.89 5.51
C ASP A 131 -14.16 1.26 5.88
N ILE A 132 -13.60 0.59 6.89
CA ILE A 132 -12.24 0.90 7.36
C ILE A 132 -11.19 0.64 6.27
N GLU A 133 -11.32 -0.41 5.47
CA GLU A 133 -10.35 -0.72 4.42
C GLU A 133 -10.34 0.36 3.34
N GLN A 134 -11.53 0.77 2.90
CA GLN A 134 -11.76 1.87 1.98
C GLN A 134 -11.23 3.19 2.50
N GLN A 135 -11.44 3.50 3.78
CA GLN A 135 -10.89 4.69 4.43
C GLN A 135 -9.35 4.66 4.45
N LEU A 136 -8.74 3.53 4.84
CA LEU A 136 -7.29 3.37 4.86
C LEU A 136 -6.69 3.51 3.45
N TRP A 137 -7.36 2.96 2.44
CA TRP A 137 -6.96 3.13 1.05
C TRP A 137 -7.06 4.58 0.58
N LEU A 138 -8.18 5.25 0.88
CA LEU A 138 -8.40 6.67 0.56
C LEU A 138 -7.29 7.56 1.14
N ILE A 139 -6.89 7.28 2.38
CA ILE A 139 -5.78 7.99 3.03
C ILE A 139 -4.47 7.78 2.26
N GLY A 140 -4.15 6.54 1.87
CA GLY A 140 -2.96 6.22 1.09
C GLY A 140 -2.95 6.93 -0.27
N TRP A 141 -4.09 6.91 -0.96
CA TRP A 141 -4.26 7.65 -2.22
C TRP A 141 -4.05 9.17 -2.00
N TRP A 142 -4.63 9.74 -0.95
CA TRP A 142 -4.52 11.16 -0.66
C TRP A 142 -3.08 11.57 -0.31
N GLN A 143 -2.34 10.72 0.38
CA GLN A 143 -0.91 10.94 0.63
C GLN A 143 -0.12 11.02 -0.69
N GLN A 144 -0.35 10.11 -1.63
CA GLN A 144 0.29 10.15 -2.95
C GLN A 144 -0.07 11.42 -3.72
N HIS A 145 -1.35 11.80 -3.70
CA HIS A 145 -1.82 13.02 -4.35
C HIS A 145 -1.14 14.28 -3.79
N LEU A 146 -1.06 14.40 -2.46
CA LEU A 146 -0.40 15.53 -1.80
C LEU A 146 1.11 15.57 -2.07
N TRP A 147 1.78 14.41 -2.08
CA TRP A 147 3.20 14.34 -2.41
C TRP A 147 3.47 14.87 -3.82
N ARG A 148 2.62 14.51 -4.79
CA ARG A 148 2.74 14.95 -6.18
C ARG A 148 2.50 16.45 -6.33
N GLN A 149 1.47 17.00 -5.68
CA GLN A 149 1.20 18.44 -5.71
C GLN A 149 2.25 19.25 -4.94
N GLY A 150 2.83 18.65 -3.88
CA GLY A 150 3.75 19.29 -2.95
C GLY A 150 5.21 19.38 -3.39
N CYS A 151 5.56 18.88 -4.59
CA CYS A 151 6.92 18.92 -5.14
C CYS A 151 7.54 20.33 -5.25
N GLY A 152 6.78 21.41 -4.98
CA GLY A 152 7.28 22.79 -4.90
C GLY A 152 7.24 23.47 -3.51
N GLN A 153 6.57 22.91 -2.50
CA GLN A 153 6.44 23.49 -1.15
C GLN A 153 6.49 22.40 -0.06
N PRO A 154 7.70 21.95 0.35
CA PRO A 154 7.87 20.76 1.18
C PRO A 154 7.33 20.91 2.62
N SER A 155 7.39 22.11 3.20
CA SER A 155 7.04 22.37 4.61
C SER A 155 5.55 22.20 4.89
N LEU A 156 4.70 22.80 4.06
CA LEU A 156 3.23 22.69 4.17
C LEU A 156 2.75 21.27 3.85
N THR A 157 3.38 20.64 2.87
CA THR A 157 3.04 19.26 2.45
C THR A 157 3.35 18.26 3.57
N ARG A 158 4.50 18.39 4.24
CA ARG A 158 4.90 17.50 5.35
C ARG A 158 3.88 17.49 6.49
N GLY A 159 3.36 18.65 6.89
CA GLY A 159 2.37 18.74 7.98
C GLY A 159 1.08 17.98 7.67
N ARG A 160 0.56 18.11 6.45
CA ARG A 160 -0.67 17.41 6.02
C ARG A 160 -0.46 15.91 5.86
N VAL A 161 0.68 15.51 5.27
CA VAL A 161 1.04 14.09 5.13
C VAL A 161 1.14 13.42 6.50
N TRP A 162 1.79 14.08 7.47
CA TRP A 162 1.91 13.55 8.83
C TRP A 162 0.56 13.42 9.54
N ALA A 163 -0.36 14.38 9.34
CA ALA A 163 -1.72 14.28 9.86
C ALA A 163 -2.46 13.06 9.29
N LEU A 164 -2.30 12.78 7.99
CA LEU A 164 -2.83 11.58 7.35
C LEU A 164 -2.18 10.29 7.85
N GLU A 165 -0.87 10.28 8.12
CA GLU A 165 -0.18 9.13 8.74
C GLU A 165 -0.69 8.86 10.16
N ARG A 166 -0.94 9.91 10.94
CA ARG A 166 -1.55 9.79 12.27
C ARG A 166 -2.95 9.20 12.16
N LEU A 167 -3.78 9.70 11.25
CA LEU A 167 -5.12 9.17 10.99
C LEU A 167 -5.08 7.68 10.60
N HIS A 168 -4.18 7.30 9.68
CA HIS A 168 -4.01 5.91 9.27
C HIS A 168 -3.68 4.99 10.46
N ARG A 169 -2.78 5.43 11.35
CA ARG A 169 -2.46 4.69 12.58
C ARG A 169 -3.63 4.61 13.56
N GLN A 170 -4.40 5.69 13.71
CA GLN A 170 -5.57 5.71 14.59
C GLN A 170 -6.65 4.73 14.12
N LEU A 171 -6.95 4.70 12.83
CA LEU A 171 -7.94 3.77 12.27
C LEU A 171 -7.50 2.31 12.42
N ARG A 172 -6.21 2.01 12.20
CA ARG A 172 -5.64 0.67 12.49
C ARG A 172 -5.66 0.32 13.98
N GLY A 173 -5.58 1.33 14.85
CA GLY A 173 -5.68 1.19 16.30
C GLY A 173 -7.12 1.11 16.83
N HIS A 174 -8.13 0.91 15.97
CA HIS A 174 -9.55 0.83 16.33
C HIS A 174 -10.11 2.09 17.01
N VAL A 175 -9.49 3.26 16.77
CA VAL A 175 -10.08 4.54 17.17
C VAL A 175 -11.36 4.76 16.38
N GLN A 176 -12.38 5.37 17.02
CA GLN A 176 -13.64 5.69 16.36
C GLN A 176 -13.40 6.50 15.07
N PRO A 177 -13.79 6.00 13.88
CA PRO A 177 -13.37 6.59 12.61
C PRO A 177 -13.78 8.04 12.44
N ARG A 178 -15.04 8.35 12.77
CA ARG A 178 -15.58 9.70 12.66
C ARG A 178 -14.75 10.73 13.44
N LEU A 179 -14.45 10.45 14.71
CA LEU A 179 -13.67 11.35 15.54
C LEU A 179 -12.24 11.53 14.98
N ALA A 180 -11.61 10.45 14.53
CA ALA A 180 -10.26 10.51 13.97
C ALA A 180 -10.20 11.39 12.71
N TRP A 181 -11.18 11.26 11.82
CA TRP A 181 -11.33 12.12 10.64
C TRP A 181 -11.60 13.57 11.01
N GLU A 182 -12.52 13.84 11.94
CA GLU A 182 -12.87 15.20 12.37
C GLU A 182 -11.64 15.95 12.89
N VAL A 183 -10.89 15.34 13.82
CA VAL A 183 -9.66 15.95 14.37
C VAL A 183 -8.62 16.20 13.29
N THR A 184 -8.46 15.27 12.35
CA THR A 184 -7.46 15.37 11.27
C THR A 184 -7.81 16.49 10.29
N LEU A 185 -9.09 16.62 9.91
CA LEU A 185 -9.53 17.63 8.95
C LEU A 185 -9.64 19.04 9.54
N LEU A 186 -9.84 19.17 10.86
CA LEU A 186 -9.90 20.46 11.56
C LEU A 186 -8.52 21.07 11.84
N GLU A 187 -7.47 20.27 11.99
CA GLU A 187 -6.14 20.75 12.39
C GLU A 187 -5.57 21.88 11.50
N PRO A 188 -5.68 21.83 10.15
CA PRO A 188 -5.22 22.92 9.29
C PRO A 188 -6.04 24.22 9.41
N LEU A 189 -7.28 24.13 9.88
CA LEU A 189 -8.18 25.27 10.04
C LEU A 189 -7.96 26.02 11.35
N ALA A 190 -7.50 25.33 12.39
CA ALA A 190 -7.23 25.91 13.71
C ALA A 190 -5.95 26.75 13.78
N LYS A 191 -5.05 26.63 12.78
CA LYS A 191 -3.77 27.36 12.70
C LYS A 191 -3.84 28.62 11.81
N ARG A 192 -5.04 29.07 11.45
CA ARG A 192 -5.29 30.28 10.65
C ARG A 192 -5.70 31.46 11.51
#